data_AF-A0A351FVU7-F1
#
_entry.id   AF-A0A351FVU7-F1
#
_cell.length_a   1.000
_cell.length_b   1.000
_cell.length_c   1.000
_cell.angle_alpha   90.00
_cell.angle_beta   90.00
_cell.angle_gamma   90.00
#
_symmetry.space_group_name_H-M   'P 1'
#
loop_
_entity.id
_entity.type
_entity.pdbx_description
1 polymer ?
#
loop_
_entity_poly.entity_id
_entity_poly.type
_entity_poly.pdbx_seq_one_letter_code
_entity_poly.pdbx_strand_id
1 'polypeptide(L)'
;TLGTDTVKKVYLDGVNNLDYWTGQANQSARDEYIYWSESSLQGIRVRQWKAHFAQRNGYYGTTVKMDIARIFNVRQDPFESFEQHPRTLGQLPQHKSWMFNTVLARLSAHLKTLKEFPPTQRGSSLSIDKMIDQMLNSHPSSN
;
A
#
# COMPACT_ATOMS: atom_id res chain seq x y z
N THR A 1 -14.22 -34.08 14.70
CA THR A 1 -14.09 -33.49 13.34
C THR A 1 -13.33 -32.18 13.46
N LEU A 2 -12.06 -32.16 13.06
CA LEU A 2 -11.16 -31.01 13.19
C LEU A 2 -11.51 -29.92 12.15
N GLY A 3 -12.65 -29.25 12.28
CA GLY A 3 -12.94 -27.89 11.77
C GLY A 3 -12.50 -27.45 10.36
N THR A 4 -12.21 -28.35 9.41
CA THR A 4 -11.62 -28.00 8.10
C THR A 4 -12.63 -27.76 6.98
N ASP A 5 -13.92 -27.94 7.22
CA ASP A 5 -14.95 -27.88 6.16
C ASP A 5 -15.46 -26.46 5.84
N THR A 6 -14.90 -25.42 6.49
CA THR A 6 -15.27 -24.04 6.14
C THR A 6 -14.37 -23.52 5.02
N VAL A 7 -14.82 -23.68 3.77
CA VAL A 7 -14.19 -23.04 2.61
C VAL A 7 -14.41 -21.54 2.72
N LYS A 8 -13.42 -20.81 3.24
CA LYS A 8 -13.45 -19.35 3.25
C LYS A 8 -13.08 -18.82 1.88
N LYS A 9 -13.93 -17.97 1.30
CA LYS A 9 -13.64 -17.25 0.06
C LYS A 9 -12.57 -16.19 0.34
N VAL A 10 -11.30 -16.55 0.16
CA VAL A 10 -10.13 -15.68 0.36
C VAL A 10 -9.45 -15.37 -0.97
N TYR A 11 -8.91 -14.16 -1.10
CA TYR A 11 -8.03 -13.80 -2.19
C TYR A 11 -6.58 -13.94 -1.75
N LEU A 12 -5.75 -14.55 -2.60
CA LEU A 12 -4.31 -14.67 -2.37
C LEU A 12 -3.57 -13.66 -3.25
N ASP A 13 -3.00 -12.61 -2.64
CA ASP A 13 -2.11 -11.66 -3.35
C ASP A 13 -0.71 -12.26 -3.64
N GLY A 14 -0.48 -13.50 -3.22
CA GLY A 14 0.77 -14.23 -3.49
C GLY A 14 0.90 -14.59 -4.96
N VAL A 15 2.11 -14.45 -5.51
CA VAL A 15 2.44 -14.94 -6.85
C VAL A 15 3.27 -16.22 -6.75
N ASN A 16 3.08 -17.14 -7.70
CA ASN A 16 3.94 -18.30 -7.82
C ASN A 16 5.33 -17.85 -8.27
N ASN A 17 6.34 -18.10 -7.45
CA ASN A 17 7.72 -17.68 -7.70
C ASN A 17 8.70 -18.86 -7.75
N LEU A 18 8.19 -20.09 -7.95
CA LEU A 18 9.00 -21.31 -7.93
C LEU A 18 10.11 -21.29 -8.99
N ASP A 19 9.81 -20.81 -10.20
CA ASP A 19 10.79 -20.75 -11.29
C ASP A 19 11.97 -19.84 -10.93
N TYR A 20 11.72 -18.73 -10.23
CA TYR A 20 12.77 -17.84 -9.76
C TYR A 20 13.62 -18.50 -8.66
N TRP A 21 12.99 -19.19 -7.71
CA TRP A 21 13.70 -19.86 -6.61
C TRP A 21 14.50 -21.09 -7.05
N THR A 22 14.04 -21.79 -8.08
CA THR A 22 14.73 -22.97 -8.65
C THR A 22 15.76 -22.61 -9.71
N GLY A 23 15.94 -21.31 -10.02
CA GLY A 23 16.90 -20.82 -11.01
C GLY A 23 16.46 -20.98 -12.47
N GLN A 24 15.21 -21.40 -12.72
CA GLN A 24 14.63 -21.49 -14.06
C GLN A 24 14.29 -20.12 -14.64
N ALA A 25 14.06 -19.12 -13.78
CA ALA A 25 13.84 -17.72 -14.16
C ALA A 25 14.87 -16.80 -13.49
N ASN A 26 15.37 -15.81 -14.25
CA ASN A 26 16.32 -14.81 -13.76
C ASN A 26 15.68 -13.67 -12.95
N GLN A 27 14.34 -13.57 -12.96
CA GLN A 27 13.59 -12.51 -12.29
C GLN A 27 12.42 -13.10 -11.52
N SER A 28 12.10 -12.49 -10.38
CA SER A 28 10.90 -12.79 -9.62
C SER A 28 9.65 -12.47 -10.44
N ALA A 29 8.65 -13.35 -10.37
CA ALA A 29 7.32 -13.11 -10.94
C ALA A 29 6.60 -11.94 -10.25
N ARG A 30 7.02 -11.56 -9.03
CA ARG A 30 6.48 -10.38 -8.32
C ARG A 30 7.07 -9.09 -8.85
N ASP A 31 6.26 -8.28 -9.50
CA ASP A 31 6.60 -6.96 -10.02
C ASP A 31 6.09 -5.80 -9.15
N GLU A 32 5.09 -6.03 -8.29
CA GLU A 32 4.47 -5.00 -7.45
C GLU A 32 4.43 -5.34 -5.95
N TYR A 33 4.49 -4.31 -5.13
CA TYR A 33 4.38 -4.36 -3.68
C TYR A 33 3.53 -3.19 -3.21
N ILE A 34 2.47 -3.47 -2.46
CA ILE A 34 1.57 -2.43 -1.90
C ILE A 34 1.84 -2.35 -0.40
N TYR A 35 2.15 -1.15 0.08
CA TYR A 35 2.52 -0.92 1.47
C TYR A 35 1.34 -0.31 2.22
N TRP A 36 0.82 -1.08 3.17
CA TRP A 36 -0.24 -0.67 4.08
C TRP A 36 0.34 -0.46 5.48
N SER A 37 -0.14 0.57 6.17
CA SER A 37 -0.03 0.69 7.62
C SER A 37 -1.44 0.57 8.19
N GLU A 38 -1.74 -0.58 8.80
CA GLU A 38 -3.09 -0.95 9.24
C GLU A 38 -4.10 -0.82 8.08
N SER A 39 -4.97 0.19 8.11
CA SER A 39 -5.99 0.48 7.09
C SER A 39 -5.60 1.60 6.13
N SER A 40 -4.40 2.17 6.26
CA SER A 40 -3.95 3.33 5.49
C SER A 40 -2.89 2.94 4.46
N LEU A 41 -3.16 3.22 3.18
CA LEU A 41 -2.21 3.03 2.10
C LEU A 41 -1.06 4.03 2.25
N GLN A 42 0.16 3.52 2.40
CA GLN A 42 1.37 4.34 2.55
C GLN A 42 2.10 4.51 1.22
N GLY A 43 2.10 3.48 0.38
CA GLY A 43 2.82 3.53 -0.88
C GLY A 43 2.65 2.29 -1.74
N ILE A 44 3.24 2.33 -2.93
CA ILE A 44 3.32 1.20 -3.86
C ILE A 44 4.69 1.19 -4.52
N ARG A 45 5.26 0.01 -4.71
CA ARG A 45 6.47 -0.20 -5.48
C ARG A 45 6.17 -1.04 -6.70
N VAL A 46 6.57 -0.55 -7.87
CA VAL A 46 6.53 -1.28 -9.13
C VAL A 46 7.98 -1.41 -9.63
N ARG A 47 8.48 -2.65 -9.61
CA ARG A 47 9.87 -3.00 -9.93
C ARG A 47 10.86 -2.21 -9.06
N GLN A 48 11.67 -1.34 -9.66
CA GLN A 48 12.64 -0.52 -8.93
C GLN A 48 12.04 0.78 -8.38
N TRP A 49 10.88 1.21 -8.86
CA TRP A 49 10.30 2.48 -8.50
C TRP A 49 9.29 2.35 -7.38
N LYS A 50 9.35 3.23 -6.39
CA LYS A 50 8.41 3.28 -5.27
C LYS A 50 7.78 4.67 -5.17
N ALA A 51 6.47 4.71 -5.07
CA ALA A 51 5.68 5.89 -4.78
C ALA A 51 5.22 5.84 -3.32
N HIS A 52 5.51 6.89 -2.55
CA HIS A 52 4.97 7.11 -1.21
C HIS A 52 3.85 8.15 -1.27
N PHE A 53 2.72 7.84 -0.66
CA PHE A 53 1.57 8.73 -0.47
C PHE A 53 1.52 9.31 0.94
N ALA A 54 2.14 8.61 1.90
CA ALA A 54 2.25 9.06 3.28
C ALA A 54 3.60 8.64 3.86
N GLN A 55 4.10 9.43 4.79
CA GLN A 55 5.39 9.24 5.44
C GLN A 55 5.26 9.50 6.94
N ARG A 56 5.96 8.71 7.74
CA ARG A 56 6.04 8.88 9.19
C ARG A 56 7.50 8.98 9.61
N ASN A 57 7.87 10.09 10.23
CA ASN A 57 9.24 10.32 10.68
C ASN A 57 9.43 9.77 12.11
N GLY A 58 10.09 8.63 12.22
CA GLY A 58 10.31 7.94 13.50
C GLY A 58 9.11 7.12 13.97
N TYR A 59 9.28 6.38 15.06
CA TYR A 59 8.28 5.44 15.55
C TYR A 59 7.01 6.15 16.10
N TYR A 60 7.20 7.26 16.81
CA TYR A 60 6.13 8.08 17.39
C TYR A 60 5.80 9.33 16.56
N GLY A 61 6.32 9.42 15.33
CA GLY A 61 6.09 10.56 14.47
C GLY A 61 4.66 10.66 13.97
N THR A 62 4.24 11.88 13.65
CA THR A 62 3.00 12.10 12.91
C THR A 62 3.13 11.54 11.50
N THR A 63 2.08 10.87 11.03
CA THR A 63 2.00 10.45 9.62
C THR A 63 1.56 11.64 8.78
N VAL A 64 2.43 12.11 7.90
CA VAL A 64 2.19 13.18 6.94
C VAL A 64 1.73 12.57 5.63
N LYS A 65 0.53 12.96 5.18
CA LYS A 65 0.02 12.60 3.84
C LYS A 65 0.50 13.63 2.82
N MET A 66 0.76 13.18 1.61
CA MET A 66 1.29 14.00 0.52
C MET A 66 0.31 14.04 -0.64
N ASP A 67 0.04 15.24 -1.17
CA ASP A 67 -0.84 15.41 -2.33
C ASP A 67 -0.19 14.87 -3.61
N ILE A 68 1.12 15.06 -3.73
CA ILE A 68 1.94 14.50 -4.81
C ILE A 68 2.80 13.39 -4.22
N ALA A 69 2.67 12.19 -4.80
CA ALA A 69 3.43 11.04 -4.34
C ALA A 69 4.94 11.28 -4.53
N ARG A 70 5.72 10.99 -3.49
CA ARG A 70 7.19 11.00 -3.59
C ARG A 70 7.65 9.73 -4.30
N ILE A 71 8.48 9.91 -5.33
CA ILE A 71 8.97 8.81 -6.16
C ILE A 71 10.43 8.52 -5.83
N PHE A 72 10.77 7.26 -5.65
CA PHE A 72 12.11 6.78 -5.36
C PHE A 72 12.50 5.65 -6.29
N ASN A 73 13.79 5.53 -6.58
CA ASN A 73 14.35 4.34 -7.21
C ASN A 73 15.11 3.54 -6.15
N VAL A 74 14.48 2.51 -5.60
CA VAL A 74 15.01 1.71 -4.48
C VAL A 74 16.24 0.91 -4.90
N ARG A 75 16.44 0.64 -6.20
CA ARG A 75 17.64 -0.04 -6.68
C ARG A 75 18.86 0.88 -6.67
N GLN A 76 18.65 2.17 -6.91
CA GLN A 76 19.71 3.18 -6.91
C GLN A 76 19.91 3.80 -5.51
N ASP A 77 18.83 3.92 -4.74
CA ASP A 77 18.79 4.50 -3.40
C ASP A 77 18.00 3.59 -2.46
N PRO A 78 18.63 2.55 -1.90
CA PRO A 78 17.97 1.62 -1.01
C PRO A 78 17.46 2.26 0.28
N PHE A 79 18.05 3.38 0.70
CA PHE A 79 17.73 4.09 1.94
C PHE A 79 16.73 5.23 1.76
N GLU A 80 16.26 5.47 0.54
CA GLU A 80 15.29 6.54 0.23
C GLU A 80 15.77 7.93 0.71
N SER A 81 17.10 8.12 0.72
CA SER A 81 17.79 9.27 1.29
C SER A 81 17.76 10.52 0.40
N PHE A 82 17.56 10.35 -0.91
CA PHE A 82 17.58 11.46 -1.86
C PHE A 82 16.38 12.41 -1.75
N GLU A 83 15.43 12.16 -0.85
CA GLU A 83 14.36 13.11 -0.51
C GLU A 83 14.91 14.46 -0.02
N GLN A 84 16.06 14.45 0.65
CA GLN A 84 16.67 15.64 1.25
C GLN A 84 17.21 16.63 0.21
N HIS A 85 17.29 16.23 -1.07
CA HIS A 85 17.85 17.07 -2.11
C HIS A 85 16.74 17.89 -2.82
N PRO A 86 16.82 19.24 -2.85
CA PRO A 86 15.73 20.07 -3.39
C PRO A 86 15.38 19.79 -4.86
N ARG A 87 16.37 19.37 -5.66
CA ARG A 87 16.16 19.06 -7.08
C ARG A 87 15.38 17.78 -7.32
N THR A 88 15.61 16.74 -6.53
CA THR A 88 14.96 15.43 -6.71
C THR A 88 13.49 15.50 -6.27
N LEU A 89 13.18 16.27 -5.24
CA LEU A 89 11.83 16.41 -4.70
C LEU A 89 10.81 16.93 -5.73
N GLY A 90 11.20 17.92 -6.54
CA GLY A 90 10.33 18.50 -7.57
C GLY A 90 10.49 17.90 -8.97
N GLN A 91 11.72 17.59 -9.40
CA GLN A 91 11.98 17.17 -10.79
C GLN A 91 11.67 15.70 -11.02
N LEU A 92 11.90 14.83 -10.03
CA LEU A 92 11.76 13.38 -10.21
C LEU A 92 10.30 12.96 -10.43
N PRO A 93 9.30 13.46 -9.67
CA PRO A 93 7.89 13.23 -9.97
C PRO A 93 7.49 13.66 -11.38
N GLN A 94 7.99 14.81 -11.84
CA GLN A 94 7.69 15.33 -13.17
C GLN A 94 8.28 14.43 -14.29
N HIS A 95 9.55 14.04 -14.17
CA HIS A 95 10.21 13.16 -15.14
C HIS A 95 9.68 11.73 -15.13
N LYS A 96 9.06 11.30 -14.03
CA LYS A 96 8.47 9.96 -13.86
C LYS A 96 6.95 9.98 -13.82
N SER A 97 6.34 11.03 -14.38
CA SER A 97 4.87 11.18 -14.49
C SER A 97 4.20 9.99 -15.18
N TRP A 98 4.86 9.35 -16.15
CA TRP A 98 4.38 8.13 -16.81
C TRP A 98 4.08 6.98 -15.82
N MET A 99 4.74 6.96 -14.67
CA MET A 99 4.55 5.95 -13.63
C MET A 99 3.20 6.08 -12.92
N PHE A 100 2.62 7.28 -12.91
CA PHE A 100 1.35 7.55 -12.24
C PHE A 100 0.22 6.68 -12.78
N ASN A 101 0.13 6.55 -14.11
CA ASN A 101 -0.87 5.70 -14.76
C ASN A 101 -0.70 4.23 -14.37
N THR A 102 0.54 3.72 -14.36
CA THR A 102 0.84 2.35 -13.93
C THR A 102 0.45 2.13 -12.48
N VAL A 103 0.82 3.05 -11.59
CA VAL A 103 0.48 3.00 -10.16
C VAL A 103 -1.02 2.97 -9.96
N LEU A 104 -1.76 3.87 -10.61
CA LEU A 104 -3.22 3.92 -10.53
C LEU A 104 -3.87 2.63 -11.04
N ALA A 105 -3.38 2.07 -12.14
CA ALA A 105 -3.92 0.83 -12.69
C ALA A 105 -3.74 -0.35 -11.72
N ARG A 106 -2.55 -0.50 -11.12
CA ARG A 106 -2.27 -1.58 -10.15
C ARG A 106 -3.05 -1.40 -8.85
N LEU A 107 -3.11 -0.18 -8.32
CA LEU A 107 -3.93 0.12 -7.14
C LEU A 107 -5.41 -0.12 -7.40
N SER A 108 -5.93 0.28 -8.57
CA SER A 108 -7.34 0.07 -8.91
C SER A 108 -7.69 -1.42 -9.00
N ALA A 109 -6.79 -2.23 -9.59
CA ALA A 109 -6.95 -3.67 -9.64
C ALA A 109 -6.97 -4.28 -8.22
N HIS A 110 -6.04 -3.88 -7.36
CA HIS A 110 -6.01 -4.35 -5.96
C HIS A 110 -7.24 -3.88 -5.16
N LEU A 111 -7.69 -2.64 -5.31
CA LEU A 111 -8.91 -2.16 -4.63
C LEU A 111 -10.16 -2.91 -5.11
N LYS A 112 -10.19 -3.34 -6.37
CA LYS A 112 -11.26 -4.20 -6.89
C LYS A 112 -11.27 -5.56 -6.19
N THR A 113 -10.10 -6.17 -5.95
CA THR A 113 -10.03 -7.44 -5.21
C THR A 113 -10.49 -7.26 -3.77
N LEU A 114 -10.13 -6.16 -3.10
CA LEU A 114 -10.63 -5.85 -1.75
C LEU A 114 -12.15 -5.62 -1.71
N LYS A 115 -12.76 -5.14 -2.80
CA LYS A 115 -14.22 -5.02 -2.91
C LYS A 115 -14.89 -6.39 -3.08
N GLU A 116 -14.30 -7.26 -3.89
CA GLU A 116 -14.81 -8.62 -4.15
C GLU A 116 -14.56 -9.57 -2.96
N PHE A 117 -13.49 -9.34 -2.21
CA PHE A 117 -13.02 -10.11 -1.06
C PHE A 117 -12.72 -9.15 0.11
N PRO A 118 -13.76 -8.69 0.83
CA PRO A 118 -13.59 -7.70 1.89
C PRO A 118 -12.71 -8.23 3.04
N PRO A 119 -11.85 -7.38 3.63
CA PRO A 119 -10.99 -7.79 4.72
C PRO A 119 -11.84 -8.18 5.94
N THR A 120 -11.52 -9.33 6.52
CA THR A 120 -12.25 -9.88 7.67
C THR A 120 -12.04 -9.07 8.94
N GLN A 121 -10.89 -8.41 9.06
CA GLN A 121 -10.58 -7.50 10.16
C GLN A 121 -10.66 -6.06 9.64
N ARG A 122 -11.63 -5.31 10.14
CA ARG A 122 -11.67 -3.86 9.92
C ARG A 122 -10.50 -3.24 10.67
N GLY A 123 -9.73 -2.38 10.01
CA GLY A 123 -8.69 -1.63 10.69
C GLY A 123 -9.33 -0.69 11.70
N SER A 124 -9.03 -0.86 12.99
CA SER A 124 -9.38 0.10 14.02
C SER A 124 -8.51 1.33 13.81
N SER A 125 -9.10 2.48 13.54
CA SER A 125 -8.33 3.71 13.66
C SER A 125 -8.26 4.08 15.13
N LEU A 126 -7.05 4.15 15.67
CA LEU A 126 -6.78 4.70 17.00
C LEU A 126 -6.98 6.22 17.08
N SER A 127 -7.39 6.87 15.98
CA SER A 127 -7.69 8.29 15.94
C SER A 127 -8.95 8.59 16.74
N ILE A 128 -8.83 9.44 17.75
CA ILE A 128 -9.93 9.90 18.60
C ILE A 128 -11.09 10.41 17.72
N ASP A 129 -10.81 11.12 16.64
CA ASP A 129 -11.82 11.64 15.71
C ASP A 129 -12.73 10.54 15.14
N LYS A 130 -12.13 9.42 14.69
CA LYS A 130 -12.91 8.30 14.15
C LYS A 130 -13.65 7.53 15.24
N MET A 131 -13.14 7.52 16.47
CA MET A 131 -13.84 6.95 17.62
C MET A 131 -15.06 7.81 18.00
N ILE A 132 -14.93 9.13 17.97
CA ILE A 132 -16.05 10.07 18.16
C ILE A 132 -17.07 9.88 17.03
N ASP A 133 -16.65 9.89 15.76
CA ASP A 133 -17.54 9.66 14.62
C ASP A 133 -18.27 8.32 14.74
N GLN A 134 -17.59 7.26 15.17
CA GLN A 134 -18.21 5.94 15.36
C GLN A 134 -19.22 5.94 16.52
N MET A 135 -18.94 6.64 17.63
CA MET A 135 -19.90 6.78 18.73
C MET A 135 -21.13 7.61 18.32
N LEU A 136 -20.92 8.73 17.63
CA LEU A 136 -22.00 9.60 17.15
C LEU A 136 -22.89 8.87 16.13
N ASN A 137 -22.29 8.11 15.21
CA ASN A 137 -23.04 7.39 14.16
C ASN A 137 -23.61 6.03 14.60
N SER A 138 -23.21 5.50 15.76
CA SER A 138 -23.71 4.21 16.28
C SER A 138 -24.95 4.35 17.18
N HIS A 139 -25.37 5.57 17.52
CA HIS A 139 -26.70 5.82 18.05
C HIS A 139 -27.67 5.97 16.87
N PRO A 140 -28.49 4.95 16.52
CA PRO A 140 -29.71 5.25 15.80
C PRO A 140 -30.52 6.15 16.72
N SER A 141 -30.81 7.38 16.29
CA SER A 141 -31.84 8.17 16.92
C SER A 141 -33.12 7.35 16.88
N SER A 142 -33.47 6.75 18.01
CA SER A 142 -34.78 6.14 18.20
C SER A 142 -35.81 7.25 18.08
N ASN A 143 -36.52 7.28 16.96
CA ASN A 143 -37.84 7.86 16.79
C ASN A 143 -38.58 7.04 15.74
#